data_AF-A0A4P9XGQ0-F1
#
_entry.id   AF-A0A4P9XGQ0-F1
#
_cell.length_a   1.000
_cell.length_b   1.000
_cell.length_c   1.000
_cell.angle_alpha   90.00
_cell.angle_beta   90.00
_cell.angle_gamma   90.00
#
_symmetry.space_group_name_H-M   'P 1'
#
loop_
_entity.id
_entity.type
_entity.pdbx_description
1 polymer ?
#
loop_
_entity_poly.entity_id
_entity_poly.type
_entity_poly.pdbx_seq_one_letter_code
_entity_poly.pdbx_strand_id
1 'polypeptide(L)'
;MTLSESQQTEEFLRQVHVRIVVYYTLLALGMVFCFIVPTWLFVRRRHLPSIRHRSTALTLFCSLTAALMYLHFFARAPISPWYPCWLLLWVPYLLVPIYGVALCARAFRLIGIYRVSEASAIIVRWRMQSDTADADECTEYNSRVETAACKSQEKLGTDASDTAEKGRGLLGVHNSQPARVAAHLKMDAHPLLLHRPNPPENVAHAPPKTMTRTEAERAALKSASIFLHNRWLLRTRTILWILAGVEAMMIVILAIAHFMSPRSGFTHVSHDFTDGCYVGWERLPLYIISGIIIAVVMPWLLWMLHTVRDTYGIRQEIIANMLGLMVGMVVHVLLTFTFSENFDFLPENALAISLAWNQIFCVGMPLWNVRRENNWARRAKPQGQANDAQLQGRNTRSAFRAFLNDSESFKKFNAFAVRGFSAENTMFYDACRRILKIMDAEVDGADPAEVPMHEMLHQMPPIKSFVSVAPNRQDRTVEVVYRHLLRLHDIFLANDADLEVNLTDS
;
A
#
# COMPACT_ATOMS: atom_id res chain seq x y z
N MET A 1 -22.71 -66.02 5.55
CA MET A 1 -21.26 -66.22 5.67
C MET A 1 -20.70 -65.05 6.47
N THR A 2 -20.49 -65.24 7.76
CA THR A 2 -19.78 -64.28 8.61
C THR A 2 -18.29 -64.49 8.34
N LEU A 3 -17.59 -63.45 7.85
CA LEU A 3 -16.13 -63.44 7.80
C LEU A 3 -15.59 -63.73 9.21
N SER A 4 -14.50 -64.49 9.31
CA SER A 4 -13.88 -64.71 10.63
C SER A 4 -13.42 -63.38 11.21
N GLU A 5 -13.45 -63.22 12.53
CA GLU A 5 -12.98 -62.00 13.23
C GLU A 5 -11.55 -61.59 12.79
N SER A 6 -10.72 -62.56 12.42
CA SER A 6 -9.40 -62.33 11.85
C SER A 6 -9.43 -61.57 10.51
N GLN A 7 -10.34 -61.92 9.60
CA GLN A 7 -10.47 -61.26 8.30
C GLN A 7 -10.99 -59.83 8.45
N GLN A 8 -11.92 -59.60 9.39
CA GLN A 8 -12.42 -58.25 9.68
C GLN A 8 -11.31 -57.35 10.25
N THR A 9 -10.43 -57.90 11.09
CA THR A 9 -9.29 -57.17 11.66
C THR A 9 -8.24 -56.83 10.59
N GLU A 10 -7.92 -57.77 9.71
CA GLU A 10 -6.99 -57.53 8.60
C GLU A 10 -7.52 -56.48 7.61
N GLU A 11 -8.80 -56.52 7.29
CA GLU A 11 -9.42 -55.54 6.40
C GLU A 11 -9.43 -54.14 7.02
N PHE A 12 -9.77 -54.05 8.32
CA PHE A 12 -9.70 -52.80 9.06
C PHE A 12 -8.28 -52.21 9.07
N LEU A 13 -7.27 -53.02 9.40
CA LEU A 13 -5.87 -52.60 9.39
C LEU A 13 -5.43 -52.13 8.00
N ARG A 14 -5.81 -52.84 6.93
CA ARG A 14 -5.50 -52.44 5.55
C ARG A 14 -6.13 -51.10 5.20
N GLN A 15 -7.38 -50.86 5.57
CA GLN A 15 -8.06 -49.58 5.32
C GLN A 15 -7.39 -48.43 6.07
N VAL A 16 -6.99 -48.64 7.33
CA VAL A 16 -6.25 -47.65 8.12
C VAL A 16 -4.90 -47.32 7.49
N HIS A 17 -4.12 -48.33 7.07
CA HIS A 17 -2.83 -48.13 6.42
C HIS A 17 -2.94 -47.32 5.11
N VAL A 18 -3.91 -47.65 4.26
CA VAL A 18 -4.13 -46.91 3.01
C VAL A 18 -4.46 -45.45 3.29
N ARG A 19 -5.32 -45.16 4.28
CA ARG A 19 -5.65 -43.79 4.70
C ARG A 19 -4.40 -43.05 5.17
N ILE A 20 -3.62 -43.65 6.07
CA ILE A 20 -2.36 -43.09 6.58
C ILE A 20 -1.42 -42.72 5.42
N VAL A 21 -1.16 -43.65 4.51
CA VAL A 21 -0.26 -43.44 3.36
C VAL A 21 -0.73 -42.30 2.46
N VAL A 22 -2.02 -42.26 2.14
CA VAL A 22 -2.60 -41.18 1.30
C VAL A 22 -2.45 -39.83 1.99
N TYR A 23 -2.79 -39.72 3.28
CA TYR A 23 -2.72 -38.46 4.02
C TYR A 23 -1.29 -37.94 4.15
N TYR A 24 -0.33 -38.79 4.52
CA TYR A 24 1.06 -38.36 4.63
C TYR A 24 1.67 -37.99 3.28
N THR A 25 1.25 -38.65 2.20
CA THR A 25 1.66 -38.27 0.84
C THR A 25 1.12 -36.89 0.48
N LEU A 26 -0.18 -36.63 0.70
CA LEU A 26 -0.80 -35.31 0.45
C LEU A 26 -0.19 -34.22 1.33
N LEU A 27 0.08 -34.51 2.60
CA LEU A 27 0.75 -33.61 3.53
C LEU A 27 2.16 -33.27 3.04
N ALA A 28 2.96 -34.26 2.63
CA ALA A 28 4.30 -34.06 2.12
C ALA A 28 4.29 -33.22 0.83
N LEU A 29 3.40 -33.54 -0.10
CA LEU A 29 3.22 -32.76 -1.34
C LEU A 29 2.79 -31.33 -1.03
N GLY A 30 1.79 -31.13 -0.17
CA GLY A 30 1.33 -29.80 0.25
C GLY A 30 2.44 -28.99 0.92
N MET A 31 3.21 -29.60 1.82
CA MET A 31 4.33 -28.94 2.49
C MET A 31 5.43 -28.52 1.49
N VAL A 32 5.82 -29.40 0.58
CA VAL A 32 6.87 -29.08 -0.41
C VAL A 32 6.38 -28.04 -1.42
N PHE A 33 5.23 -28.28 -2.07
CA PHE A 33 4.79 -27.48 -3.21
C PHE A 33 4.03 -26.21 -2.81
N CYS A 34 3.30 -26.19 -1.69
CA CYS A 34 2.57 -25.00 -1.26
C CYS A 34 3.39 -24.14 -0.29
N PHE A 35 4.17 -24.74 0.61
CA PHE A 35 4.88 -23.99 1.65
C PHE A 35 6.36 -23.78 1.33
N ILE A 36 7.15 -24.84 1.23
CA ILE A 36 8.62 -24.75 1.17
C ILE A 36 9.09 -24.09 -0.13
N VAL A 37 8.71 -24.62 -1.29
CA VAL A 37 9.19 -24.13 -2.59
C VAL A 37 8.76 -22.68 -2.85
N PRO A 38 7.47 -22.28 -2.67
CA PRO A 38 7.07 -20.89 -2.84
C PRO A 38 7.75 -19.95 -1.85
N THR A 39 7.88 -20.35 -0.58
CA THR A 39 8.54 -19.50 0.43
C THR A 39 10.02 -19.30 0.10
N TRP A 40 10.71 -20.36 -0.31
CA TRP A 40 12.11 -20.26 -0.76
C TRP A 40 12.25 -19.34 -1.99
N LEU A 41 11.38 -19.49 -2.99
CA LEU A 41 11.37 -18.61 -4.17
C LEU A 41 11.09 -17.15 -3.77
N PHE A 42 10.18 -16.92 -2.83
CA PHE A 42 9.85 -15.60 -2.31
C PHE A 42 11.04 -14.94 -1.61
N VAL A 43 11.76 -15.68 -0.77
CA VAL A 43 13.00 -15.19 -0.13
C VAL A 43 14.07 -14.89 -1.17
N ARG A 44 14.29 -15.79 -2.13
CA ARG A 44 15.30 -15.62 -3.18
C ARG A 44 15.02 -14.39 -4.05
N ARG A 45 13.74 -14.11 -4.31
CA ARG A 45 13.27 -13.00 -5.17
C ARG A 45 12.91 -11.73 -4.40
N ARG A 46 13.23 -11.63 -3.12
CA ARG A 46 12.85 -10.49 -2.24
C ARG A 46 13.35 -9.11 -2.70
N HIS A 47 14.35 -9.06 -3.58
CA HIS A 47 14.92 -7.82 -4.10
C HIS A 47 14.06 -7.18 -5.20
N LEU A 48 13.15 -7.92 -5.82
CA LEU A 48 12.30 -7.41 -6.90
C LEU A 48 11.29 -6.39 -6.34
N PRO A 49 10.99 -5.31 -7.10
CA PRO A 49 10.23 -4.18 -6.60
C PRO A 49 8.86 -4.59 -6.06
N SER A 50 8.14 -5.47 -6.76
CA SER A 50 6.86 -5.98 -6.28
C SER A 50 6.98 -6.62 -4.89
N ILE A 51 7.99 -7.47 -4.63
CA ILE A 51 8.17 -8.11 -3.31
C ILE A 51 8.78 -7.16 -2.26
N ARG A 52 9.66 -6.24 -2.67
CA ARG A 52 10.40 -5.34 -1.77
C ARG A 52 9.50 -4.49 -0.87
N HIS A 53 8.33 -4.06 -1.36
CA HIS A 53 7.37 -3.27 -0.59
C HIS A 53 6.56 -4.12 0.42
N ARG A 54 6.66 -5.45 0.37
CA ARG A 54 6.02 -6.36 1.32
C ARG A 54 6.92 -6.54 2.55
N SER A 55 6.31 -6.66 3.72
CA SER A 55 7.04 -6.95 4.97
C SER A 55 7.53 -8.39 4.99
N THR A 56 8.69 -8.67 4.38
CA THR A 56 9.25 -10.03 4.23
C THR A 56 9.24 -10.82 5.54
N ALA A 57 9.72 -10.24 6.64
CA ALA A 57 9.78 -10.93 7.93
C ALA A 57 8.39 -11.37 8.43
N LEU A 58 7.38 -10.52 8.27
CA LEU A 58 6.01 -10.81 8.71
C LEU A 58 5.33 -11.81 7.78
N THR A 59 5.61 -11.76 6.47
CA THR A 59 5.15 -12.76 5.50
C THR A 59 5.75 -14.14 5.81
N LEU A 60 7.05 -14.21 6.11
CA LEU A 60 7.72 -15.46 6.48
C LEU A 60 7.20 -16.01 7.80
N PHE A 61 6.97 -15.13 8.77
CA PHE A 61 6.34 -15.50 10.04
C PHE A 61 4.95 -16.10 9.81
N CYS A 62 4.06 -15.41 9.08
CA CYS A 62 2.75 -15.93 8.74
C CYS A 62 2.83 -17.26 7.98
N SER A 63 3.75 -17.40 7.02
CA SER A 63 3.91 -18.63 6.25
C SER A 63 4.40 -19.79 7.12
N LEU A 64 5.34 -19.55 8.03
CA LEU A 64 5.81 -20.54 8.99
C LEU A 64 4.69 -21.00 9.93
N THR A 65 3.96 -20.06 10.54
CA THR A 65 2.83 -20.38 11.41
C THR A 65 1.76 -21.17 10.65
N ALA A 66 1.41 -20.76 9.43
CA ALA A 66 0.46 -21.49 8.59
C ALA A 66 0.96 -22.90 8.22
N ALA A 67 2.25 -23.07 7.93
CA ALA A 67 2.85 -24.37 7.65
C ALA A 67 2.79 -25.31 8.86
N LEU A 68 3.09 -24.78 10.06
CA LEU A 68 3.00 -25.55 11.31
C LEU A 68 1.55 -25.94 11.63
N MET A 69 0.60 -25.04 11.43
CA MET A 69 -0.83 -25.34 11.57
C MET A 69 -1.30 -26.36 10.54
N TYR A 70 -0.90 -26.20 9.28
CA TYR A 70 -1.22 -27.14 8.20
C TYR A 70 -0.68 -28.53 8.54
N LEU A 71 0.58 -28.62 8.97
CA LEU A 71 1.21 -29.85 9.43
C LEU A 71 0.42 -30.47 10.59
N HIS A 72 0.05 -29.68 11.61
CA HIS A 72 -0.70 -30.15 12.76
C HIS A 72 -2.06 -30.74 12.36
N PHE A 73 -2.89 -29.97 11.63
CA PHE A 73 -4.24 -30.41 11.25
C PHE A 73 -4.22 -31.60 10.27
N PHE A 74 -3.32 -31.62 9.28
CA PHE A 74 -3.24 -32.76 8.36
C PHE A 74 -2.62 -34.00 9.00
N ALA A 75 -1.59 -33.85 9.85
CA ALA A 75 -0.96 -35.00 10.50
C ALA A 75 -1.88 -35.62 11.54
N ARG A 76 -2.75 -34.84 12.19
CA ARG A 76 -3.70 -35.35 13.19
C ARG A 76 -4.71 -36.34 12.60
N ALA A 77 -5.31 -36.02 11.45
CA ALA A 77 -6.37 -36.83 10.85
C ALA A 77 -6.08 -38.34 10.76
N PRO A 78 -4.90 -38.81 10.28
CA PRO A 78 -4.59 -40.24 10.20
C PRO A 78 -4.19 -40.90 11.53
N ILE A 79 -3.77 -40.14 12.54
CA ILE A 79 -3.27 -40.68 13.82
C ILE A 79 -4.10 -40.22 15.03
N SER A 80 -5.36 -39.82 14.81
CA SER A 80 -6.25 -39.33 15.88
C SER A 80 -6.28 -40.22 17.13
N PRO A 81 -6.32 -41.57 17.06
CA PRO A 81 -6.34 -42.43 18.24
C PRO A 81 -5.06 -42.40 19.09
N TRP A 82 -3.95 -41.95 18.52
CA TRP A 82 -2.66 -41.86 19.20
C TRP A 82 -2.21 -40.41 19.40
N TYR A 83 -3.05 -39.45 19.01
CA TYR A 83 -2.69 -38.05 19.06
C TYR A 83 -2.84 -37.52 20.49
N PRO A 84 -1.77 -37.02 21.12
CA PRO A 84 -1.85 -36.57 22.51
C PRO A 84 -2.84 -35.41 22.68
N CYS A 85 -3.74 -35.50 23.65
CA CYS A 85 -4.75 -34.47 23.90
C CYS A 85 -4.14 -33.10 24.22
N TRP A 86 -2.99 -33.06 24.89
CA TRP A 86 -2.30 -31.81 25.17
C TRP A 86 -1.82 -31.12 23.86
N LEU A 87 -1.33 -31.86 22.86
CA LEU A 87 -0.96 -31.24 21.57
C LEU A 87 -2.19 -30.67 20.85
N LEU A 88 -3.35 -31.32 20.97
CA LEU A 88 -4.62 -30.83 20.41
C LEU A 88 -5.08 -29.52 21.02
N LEU A 89 -4.73 -29.30 22.28
CA LEU A 89 -5.04 -28.05 22.97
C LEU A 89 -3.97 -27.00 22.65
N TRP A 90 -2.71 -27.31 22.87
CA TRP A 90 -1.61 -26.34 22.83
C TRP A 90 -1.37 -25.77 21.44
N VAL A 91 -1.32 -26.60 20.40
CA VAL A 91 -0.92 -26.14 19.06
C VAL A 91 -1.94 -25.13 18.48
N PRO A 92 -3.26 -25.39 18.48
CA PRO A 92 -4.23 -24.40 18.04
C PRO A 92 -4.25 -23.13 18.92
N TYR A 93 -4.06 -23.27 20.24
CA TYR A 93 -4.04 -22.14 21.17
C TYR A 93 -2.95 -21.12 20.85
N LEU A 94 -1.77 -21.60 20.47
CA LEU A 94 -0.63 -20.75 20.15
C LEU A 94 -0.73 -20.26 18.69
N LEU A 95 -0.95 -21.18 17.75
CA LEU A 95 -0.79 -20.85 16.34
C LEU A 95 -1.99 -20.12 15.72
N VAL A 96 -3.24 -20.40 16.13
CA VAL A 96 -4.42 -19.75 15.52
C VAL A 96 -4.48 -18.26 15.84
N PRO A 97 -4.40 -17.82 17.12
CA PRO A 97 -4.48 -16.41 17.46
C PRO A 97 -3.28 -15.63 16.93
N ILE A 98 -2.06 -16.18 17.04
CA ILE A 98 -0.86 -15.49 16.56
C ILE A 98 -0.89 -15.29 15.04
N TYR A 99 -1.43 -16.26 14.29
CA TYR A 99 -1.64 -16.13 12.85
C TYR A 99 -2.67 -15.04 12.53
N GLY A 100 -3.81 -15.03 13.23
CA GLY A 100 -4.85 -14.02 13.07
C GLY A 100 -4.37 -12.60 13.38
N VAL A 101 -3.64 -12.42 14.49
CA VAL A 101 -3.06 -11.12 14.88
C VAL A 101 -1.97 -10.69 13.90
N ALA A 102 -1.11 -11.60 13.43
CA ALA A 102 -0.09 -11.28 12.44
C ALA A 102 -0.71 -10.79 11.11
N LEU A 103 -1.82 -11.42 10.68
CA LEU A 103 -2.57 -10.98 9.51
C LEU A 103 -3.22 -9.60 9.72
N CYS A 104 -3.81 -9.36 10.90
CA CYS A 104 -4.35 -8.05 11.28
C CYS A 104 -3.27 -6.97 11.31
N ALA A 105 -2.09 -7.28 11.82
CA ALA A 105 -0.95 -6.37 11.86
C ALA A 105 -0.45 -6.01 10.46
N ARG A 106 -0.48 -6.94 9.50
CA ARG A 106 -0.17 -6.66 8.09
C ARG A 106 -1.16 -5.66 7.49
N ALA A 107 -2.46 -5.87 7.69
CA ALA A 107 -3.49 -4.96 7.22
C ALA A 107 -3.34 -3.57 7.85
N PHE A 108 -3.21 -3.50 9.17
CA PHE A 108 -3.02 -2.26 9.90
C PHE A 108 -1.79 -1.49 9.41
N ARG A 109 -0.67 -2.19 9.18
CA ARG A 109 0.54 -1.59 8.64
C ARG A 109 0.33 -1.03 7.23
N LEU A 110 -0.35 -1.76 6.35
CA LEU A 110 -0.65 -1.29 4.99
C LEU A 110 -1.51 -0.02 5.02
N ILE A 111 -2.55 -0.01 5.85
CA ILE A 111 -3.42 1.16 6.05
C ILE A 111 -2.58 2.34 6.53
N GLY A 112 -1.74 2.14 7.56
CA GLY A 112 -0.92 3.21 8.11
C GLY A 112 0.06 3.81 7.11
N ILE A 113 0.76 2.97 6.33
CA ILE A 113 1.66 3.44 5.27
C ILE A 113 0.89 4.23 4.21
N TYR A 114 -0.26 3.71 3.76
CA TYR A 114 -1.09 4.40 2.77
C TYR A 114 -1.56 5.77 3.24
N ARG A 115 -2.07 5.87 4.48
CA ARG A 115 -2.56 7.14 5.05
C ARG A 115 -1.45 8.17 5.21
N VAL A 116 -0.25 7.73 5.60
CA VAL A 116 0.92 8.61 5.66
C VAL A 116 1.28 9.12 4.26
N SER A 117 1.32 8.25 3.25
CA SER A 117 1.58 8.64 1.86
C SER A 117 0.52 9.60 1.30
N GLU A 118 -0.76 9.34 1.58
CA GLU A 118 -1.88 10.19 1.18
C GLU A 118 -1.78 11.59 1.80
N ALA A 119 -1.48 11.68 3.09
CA ALA A 119 -1.30 12.97 3.75
C ALA A 119 -0.11 13.76 3.22
N SER A 120 1.03 13.11 2.96
CA SER A 120 2.16 13.78 2.31
C SER A 120 1.79 14.35 0.95
N ALA A 121 1.01 13.62 0.15
CA ALA A 121 0.53 14.09 -1.15
C ALA A 121 -0.47 15.24 -1.05
N ILE A 122 -1.35 15.23 -0.05
CA ILE A 122 -2.26 16.34 0.24
C ILE A 122 -1.45 17.59 0.59
N ILE A 123 -0.46 17.49 1.48
CA ILE A 123 0.41 18.62 1.86
C ILE A 123 1.09 19.23 0.64
N VAL A 124 1.66 18.40 -0.24
CA VAL A 124 2.27 18.88 -1.49
C VAL A 124 1.24 19.60 -2.35
N ARG A 125 0.04 19.04 -2.52
CA ARG A 125 -1.04 19.68 -3.30
C ARG A 125 -1.46 21.03 -2.72
N TRP A 126 -1.60 21.14 -1.41
CA TRP A 126 -1.96 22.38 -0.74
C TRP A 126 -0.92 23.47 -1.01
N ARG A 127 0.36 23.14 -0.95
CA ARG A 127 1.44 24.08 -1.31
C ARG A 127 1.40 24.49 -2.77
N MET A 128 1.14 23.55 -3.67
CA MET A 128 1.00 23.89 -5.09
C MET A 128 -0.13 24.87 -5.33
N GLN A 129 -1.22 24.79 -4.56
CA GLN A 129 -2.37 25.68 -4.69
C GLN A 129 -2.13 27.05 -4.05
N SER A 130 -1.38 27.12 -2.94
CA SER A 130 -0.98 28.41 -2.36
C SER A 130 -0.05 29.17 -3.31
N ASP A 131 0.95 28.48 -3.89
CA ASP A 131 1.88 29.09 -4.84
C ASP A 131 1.15 29.71 -6.06
N THR A 132 0.04 29.09 -6.51
CA THR A 132 -0.75 29.61 -7.64
C THR A 132 -1.65 30.78 -7.22
N ALA A 133 -2.22 30.72 -6.02
CA ALA A 133 -3.08 31.79 -5.52
C ALA A 133 -2.27 33.08 -5.29
N ASP A 134 -1.07 32.97 -4.72
CA ASP A 134 -0.18 34.11 -4.49
C ASP A 134 0.29 34.73 -5.83
N ALA A 135 0.51 33.89 -6.86
CA ALA A 135 0.86 34.37 -8.19
C ALA A 135 -0.30 35.09 -8.90
N ASP A 136 -1.52 34.59 -8.76
CA ASP A 136 -2.73 35.21 -9.30
C ASP A 136 -3.02 36.55 -8.59
N GLU A 137 -2.84 36.62 -7.27
CA GLU A 137 -3.02 37.85 -6.49
C GLU A 137 -1.99 38.92 -6.85
N CYS A 138 -0.72 38.55 -7.03
CA CYS A 138 0.32 39.46 -7.52
C CYS A 138 0.04 39.95 -8.95
N THR A 139 -0.48 39.08 -9.83
CA THR A 139 -0.83 39.45 -11.20
C THR A 139 -2.02 40.41 -11.22
N GLU A 140 -3.04 40.15 -10.39
CA GLU A 140 -4.19 41.03 -10.23
C GLU A 140 -3.75 42.38 -9.64
N TYR A 141 -2.89 42.39 -8.62
CA TYR A 141 -2.35 43.61 -8.03
C TYR A 141 -1.54 44.45 -9.04
N ASN A 142 -0.61 43.83 -9.76
CA ASN A 142 0.18 44.52 -10.79
C ASN A 142 -0.71 45.09 -11.90
N SER A 143 -1.71 44.33 -12.35
CA SER A 143 -2.68 44.85 -13.33
C SER A 143 -3.44 46.07 -12.81
N ARG A 144 -3.85 46.09 -11.53
CA ARG A 144 -4.52 47.24 -10.90
C ARG A 144 -3.58 48.45 -10.81
N VAL A 145 -2.32 48.24 -10.46
CA VAL A 145 -1.29 49.30 -10.38
C VAL A 145 -1.01 49.89 -11.76
N GLU A 146 -0.84 49.07 -12.79
CA GLU A 146 -0.65 49.52 -14.18
C GLU A 146 -1.87 50.28 -14.70
N THR A 147 -3.08 49.78 -14.43
CA THR A 147 -4.31 50.47 -14.84
C THR A 147 -4.46 51.82 -14.11
N ALA A 148 -4.06 51.91 -12.84
CA ALA A 148 -4.05 53.15 -12.08
C ALA A 148 -3.00 54.15 -12.60
N ALA A 149 -1.81 53.67 -12.98
CA ALA A 149 -0.75 54.48 -13.58
C ALA A 149 -1.17 55.04 -14.95
N CYS A 150 -1.76 54.21 -15.82
CA CYS A 150 -2.30 54.66 -17.12
C CYS A 150 -3.41 55.70 -16.97
N LYS A 151 -4.35 55.52 -16.02
CA LYS A 151 -5.40 56.52 -15.75
C LYS A 151 -4.85 57.85 -15.22
N SER A 152 -3.72 57.81 -14.51
CA SER A 152 -3.03 59.02 -14.04
C SER A 152 -2.39 59.79 -15.21
N GLN A 153 -1.79 59.09 -16.19
CA GLN A 153 -1.24 59.73 -17.39
C GLN A 153 -2.31 60.27 -18.33
N GLU A 154 -3.45 59.58 -18.49
CA GLU A 154 -4.57 60.07 -19.30
C GLU A 154 -5.17 61.37 -18.74
N LYS A 155 -5.21 61.51 -17.41
CA LYS A 155 -5.61 62.75 -16.72
C LYS A 155 -4.60 63.89 -16.86
N LEU A 156 -3.31 63.59 -17.09
CA LEU A 156 -2.30 64.62 -17.38
C LEU A 156 -2.26 65.00 -18.87
N GLY A 157 -2.69 64.11 -19.77
CA GLY A 157 -2.70 64.36 -21.21
C GLY A 157 -3.92 65.15 -21.73
N THR A 158 -5.04 65.15 -20.99
CA THR A 158 -6.26 65.85 -21.39
C THR A 158 -6.22 67.37 -21.17
N ASP A 159 -5.29 67.88 -20.34
CA ASP A 159 -5.07 69.32 -20.18
C ASP A 159 -4.05 69.90 -21.17
N ALA A 160 -3.42 69.06 -22.01
CA ALA A 160 -2.40 69.48 -22.97
C ALA A 160 -2.84 69.39 -24.45
N SER A 161 -4.05 68.92 -24.73
CA SER A 161 -4.52 68.62 -26.09
C SER A 161 -5.69 69.50 -26.59
N ASP A 162 -5.88 70.69 -26.01
CA ASP A 162 -6.81 71.71 -26.53
C ASP A 162 -6.12 72.80 -27.39
N THR A 163 -4.86 72.59 -27.82
CA THR A 163 -4.11 73.58 -28.63
C THR A 163 -3.46 73.07 -29.92
N ALA A 164 -3.83 71.90 -30.46
CA ALA A 164 -3.18 71.40 -31.68
C ALA A 164 -4.09 70.59 -32.62
N GLU A 165 -5.23 71.15 -33.03
CA GLU A 165 -5.99 70.65 -34.18
C GLU A 165 -5.91 71.63 -35.36
N LYS A 166 -4.79 71.58 -36.11
CA LYS A 166 -4.76 72.02 -37.52
C LYS A 166 -3.58 71.45 -38.30
N GLY A 167 -3.85 70.35 -39.02
CA GLY A 167 -3.20 70.10 -40.30
C GLY A 167 -2.47 68.76 -40.47
N ARG A 168 -2.74 68.17 -41.64
CA ARG A 168 -2.13 66.98 -42.29
C ARG A 168 -2.77 65.66 -41.86
N GLY A 169 -3.28 64.81 -42.74
CA GLY A 169 -3.05 64.68 -44.18
C GLY A 169 -2.41 63.32 -44.45
N LEU A 170 -3.20 62.41 -45.03
CA LEU A 170 -2.85 61.33 -45.98
C LEU A 170 -1.45 60.70 -45.85
N LEU A 171 -1.39 59.43 -45.43
CA LEU A 171 -0.71 58.35 -46.15
C LEU A 171 -0.93 57.01 -45.45
N GLY A 172 -1.46 56.03 -46.20
CA GLY A 172 -1.60 54.66 -45.76
C GLY A 172 -0.27 53.91 -45.85
N VAL A 173 -0.09 52.92 -44.97
CA VAL A 173 0.89 51.85 -45.15
C VAL A 173 0.33 50.54 -44.60
N HIS A 174 0.48 49.55 -45.46
CA HIS A 174 0.13 48.13 -45.43
C HIS A 174 1.12 47.35 -44.53
N ASN A 175 0.66 46.24 -43.92
CA ASN A 175 1.41 45.01 -43.52
C ASN A 175 1.11 44.60 -42.06
N SER A 176 1.09 43.33 -41.68
CA SER A 176 0.98 42.02 -42.33
C SER A 176 0.91 41.04 -41.16
N GLN A 177 0.01 40.06 -41.23
CA GLN A 177 -0.10 38.96 -40.26
C GLN A 177 1.19 38.15 -40.15
N PRO A 178 1.40 37.46 -39.03
CA PRO A 178 2.00 36.14 -39.06
C PRO A 178 1.01 35.06 -38.60
N ALA A 179 1.00 33.99 -39.39
CA ALA A 179 0.18 32.79 -39.25
C ALA A 179 0.46 32.05 -37.94
N ARG A 180 -0.63 31.67 -37.24
CA ARG A 180 -0.60 30.63 -36.19
C ARG A 180 -0.69 29.26 -36.86
N VAL A 181 0.43 28.55 -36.91
CA VAL A 181 0.47 27.11 -37.19
C VAL A 181 0.09 26.37 -35.91
N ALA A 182 -1.17 25.91 -35.83
CA ALA A 182 -1.64 25.02 -34.79
C ALA A 182 -1.41 23.57 -35.22
N ALA A 183 -0.32 22.96 -34.75
CA ALA A 183 -0.11 21.53 -34.86
C ALA A 183 -0.95 20.80 -33.77
N HIS A 184 -2.12 20.32 -34.16
CA HIS A 184 -2.91 19.36 -33.38
C HIS A 184 -2.22 17.99 -33.38
N LEU A 185 -1.59 17.61 -32.26
CA LEU A 185 -1.22 16.24 -31.97
C LEU A 185 -2.30 15.61 -31.07
N LYS A 186 -3.18 14.82 -31.68
CA LYS A 186 -4.09 13.90 -30.99
C LYS A 186 -3.26 12.83 -30.29
N MET A 187 -3.28 12.81 -28.96
CA MET A 187 -2.96 11.61 -28.19
C MET A 187 -4.19 10.71 -28.21
N ASP A 188 -4.17 9.69 -29.07
CA ASP A 188 -5.15 8.60 -29.04
C ASP A 188 -4.83 7.70 -27.84
N ALA A 189 -5.40 8.04 -26.69
CA ALA A 189 -5.47 7.15 -25.55
C ALA A 189 -6.54 6.09 -25.84
N HIS A 190 -6.12 4.85 -26.09
CA HIS A 190 -7.01 3.69 -26.06
C HIS A 190 -7.38 3.36 -24.62
N PRO A 191 -8.65 3.49 -24.20
CA PRO A 191 -9.09 2.99 -22.92
C PRO A 191 -9.72 1.60 -23.12
N LEU A 192 -9.15 0.58 -22.47
CA LEU A 192 -9.87 -0.65 -22.15
C LEU A 192 -10.98 -0.31 -21.14
N LEU A 193 -12.08 0.24 -21.65
CA LEU A 193 -13.32 0.48 -20.91
C LEU A 193 -14.15 -0.80 -20.91
N LEU A 194 -14.21 -1.46 -19.75
CA LEU A 194 -15.32 -2.32 -19.39
C LEU A 194 -16.61 -1.50 -19.49
N HIS A 195 -17.46 -1.89 -20.45
CA HIS A 195 -18.77 -1.31 -20.71
C HIS A 195 -19.63 -1.41 -19.43
N ARG A 196 -19.80 -0.29 -18.73
CA ARG A 196 -20.72 -0.18 -17.59
C ARG A 196 -22.09 0.23 -18.15
N PRO A 197 -23.17 -0.53 -17.91
CA PRO A 197 -24.50 -0.15 -18.39
C PRO A 197 -24.95 1.17 -17.75
N ASN A 198 -25.53 2.05 -18.58
CA ASN A 198 -26.11 3.31 -18.12
C ASN A 198 -27.25 3.02 -17.14
N PRO A 199 -27.21 3.54 -15.90
CA PRO A 199 -28.34 3.43 -14.99
C PRO A 199 -29.54 4.25 -15.52
N PRO A 200 -30.78 3.81 -15.26
CA PRO A 200 -31.97 4.49 -15.72
C PRO A 200 -32.05 5.92 -15.19
N GLU A 201 -32.12 6.84 -16.14
CA GLU A 201 -32.39 8.26 -15.99
C GLU A 201 -33.85 8.41 -15.49
N ASN A 202 -34.07 9.13 -14.37
CA ASN A 202 -35.35 9.56 -13.77
C ASN A 202 -35.58 9.18 -12.29
N VAL A 203 -34.61 9.45 -11.40
CA VAL A 203 -34.93 9.68 -9.99
C VAL A 203 -34.27 10.98 -9.54
N ALA A 204 -35.10 12.01 -9.33
CA ALA A 204 -34.69 13.30 -8.76
C ALA A 204 -34.32 13.12 -7.29
N HIS A 205 -33.14 12.56 -7.02
CA HIS A 205 -32.55 12.58 -5.70
C HIS A 205 -32.01 13.99 -5.44
N ALA A 206 -32.45 14.59 -4.33
CA ALA A 206 -31.87 15.84 -3.83
C ALA A 206 -30.34 15.73 -3.85
N PRO A 207 -29.61 16.76 -4.36
CA PRO A 207 -28.17 16.68 -4.48
C PRO A 207 -27.60 16.34 -3.09
N PRO A 208 -26.86 15.22 -2.94
CA PRO A 208 -26.29 14.85 -1.66
C PRO A 208 -25.47 16.05 -1.18
N LYS A 209 -25.66 16.48 0.07
CA LYS A 209 -24.87 17.54 0.71
C LYS A 209 -23.40 17.28 0.38
N THR A 210 -22.87 18.06 -0.54
CA THR A 210 -21.51 17.91 -1.04
C THR A 210 -20.60 18.37 0.09
N MET A 211 -20.13 17.40 0.88
CA MET A 211 -19.04 17.59 1.83
C MET A 211 -17.98 18.43 1.13
N THR A 212 -17.72 19.64 1.62
CA THR A 212 -16.82 20.55 0.92
C THR A 212 -15.46 19.89 0.84
N ARG A 213 -14.78 20.00 -0.31
CA ARG A 213 -13.48 19.35 -0.55
C ARG A 213 -12.48 19.54 0.60
N THR A 214 -12.56 20.69 1.26
CA THR A 214 -11.79 21.06 2.46
C THR A 214 -12.05 20.17 3.68
N GLU A 215 -13.28 19.70 3.90
CA GLU A 215 -13.60 18.81 5.03
C GLU A 215 -13.03 17.41 4.83
N ALA A 216 -13.09 16.88 3.60
CA ALA A 216 -12.53 15.56 3.28
C ALA A 216 -11.01 15.54 3.46
N GLU A 217 -10.33 16.61 3.03
CA GLU A 217 -8.89 16.77 3.21
C GLU A 217 -8.50 16.93 4.68
N ARG A 218 -9.29 17.68 5.48
CA ARG A 218 -9.10 17.76 6.94
C ARG A 218 -9.29 16.41 7.63
N ALA A 219 -10.29 15.63 7.22
CA ALA A 219 -10.52 14.28 7.76
C ALA A 219 -9.36 13.34 7.42
N ALA A 220 -8.83 13.39 6.20
CA ALA A 220 -7.66 12.62 5.78
C ALA A 220 -6.41 13.01 6.59
N LEU A 221 -6.16 14.31 6.78
CA LEU A 221 -5.05 14.80 7.60
C LEU A 221 -5.19 14.38 9.07
N LYS A 222 -6.39 14.45 9.64
CA LYS A 222 -6.66 13.98 11.02
C LYS A 222 -6.46 12.47 11.16
N SER A 223 -6.87 11.69 10.16
CA SER A 223 -6.60 10.25 10.16
C SER A 223 -5.10 9.98 10.08
N ALA A 224 -4.37 10.70 9.23
CA ALA A 224 -2.94 10.50 9.05
C ALA A 224 -2.12 10.99 10.24
N SER A 225 -2.56 12.04 10.95
CA SER A 225 -1.87 12.54 12.14
C SER A 225 -1.79 11.46 13.23
N ILE A 226 -2.83 10.62 13.38
CA ILE A 226 -2.82 9.48 14.30
C ILE A 226 -1.70 8.49 13.92
N PHE A 227 -1.54 8.19 12.63
CA PHE A 227 -0.50 7.27 12.14
C PHE A 227 0.90 7.88 12.17
N LEU A 228 1.03 9.19 11.92
CA LEU A 228 2.30 9.91 12.00
C LEU A 228 2.80 9.97 13.45
N HIS A 229 1.91 10.32 14.39
CA HIS A 229 2.21 10.35 15.81
C HIS A 229 2.59 8.95 16.33
N ASN A 230 1.90 7.92 15.84
CA ASN A 230 2.16 6.53 16.22
C ASN A 230 2.98 5.75 15.19
N ARG A 231 3.88 6.39 14.45
CA ARG A 231 4.71 5.72 13.42
C ARG A 231 5.53 4.56 14.00
N TRP A 232 5.84 4.62 15.29
CA TRP A 232 6.54 3.54 16.00
C TRP A 232 5.72 2.23 16.02
N LEU A 233 4.39 2.27 15.99
CA LEU A 233 3.51 1.09 15.87
C LEU A 233 3.64 0.40 14.51
N LEU A 234 3.95 1.16 13.45
CA LEU A 234 4.10 0.62 12.09
C LEU A 234 5.46 -0.06 11.87
N ARG A 235 6.40 0.08 12.83
CA ARG A 235 7.73 -0.52 12.75
C ARG A 235 7.63 -2.03 12.99
N THR A 236 8.27 -2.83 12.13
CA THR A 236 8.25 -4.30 12.22
C THR A 236 8.64 -4.81 13.62
N ARG A 237 9.65 -4.21 14.26
CA ARG A 237 10.10 -4.58 15.61
C ARG A 237 8.99 -4.45 16.65
N THR A 238 8.22 -3.36 16.59
CA THR A 238 7.10 -3.13 17.52
C THR A 238 5.99 -4.15 17.30
N ILE A 239 5.65 -4.42 16.03
CA ILE A 239 4.64 -5.44 15.70
C ILE A 239 5.07 -6.81 16.24
N LEU A 240 6.34 -7.18 16.10
CA LEU A 240 6.86 -8.44 16.64
C LEU A 240 6.80 -8.49 18.18
N TRP A 241 7.06 -7.36 18.88
CA TRP A 241 6.88 -7.29 20.33
C TRP A 241 5.42 -7.42 20.76
N ILE A 242 4.48 -6.81 20.03
CA ILE A 242 3.05 -6.97 20.27
C ILE A 242 2.64 -8.43 20.08
N LEU A 243 3.11 -9.08 19.00
CA LEU A 243 2.86 -10.51 18.75
C LEU A 243 3.43 -11.38 19.88
N ALA A 244 4.64 -11.11 20.34
CA ALA A 244 5.24 -11.82 21.47
C ALA A 244 4.47 -11.61 22.78
N GLY A 245 3.96 -10.40 23.02
CA GLY A 245 3.13 -10.11 24.20
C GLY A 245 1.77 -10.83 24.16
N VAL A 246 1.11 -10.85 23.00
CA VAL A 246 -0.12 -11.63 22.80
C VAL A 246 0.17 -13.12 23.03
N GLU A 247 1.27 -13.64 22.50
CA GLU A 247 1.64 -15.04 22.67
C GLU A 247 1.90 -15.39 24.14
N ALA A 248 2.64 -14.54 24.86
CA ALA A 248 2.86 -14.73 26.29
C ALA A 248 1.54 -14.77 27.07
N MET A 249 0.59 -13.90 26.74
CA MET A 249 -0.76 -13.92 27.32
C MET A 249 -1.51 -15.21 26.99
N MET A 250 -1.44 -15.69 25.74
CA MET A 250 -2.07 -16.96 25.34
C MET A 250 -1.47 -18.15 26.09
N ILE A 251 -0.15 -18.18 26.30
CA ILE A 251 0.54 -19.21 27.08
C ILE A 251 0.02 -19.24 28.53
N VAL A 252 -0.20 -18.08 29.16
CA VAL A 252 -0.74 -18.00 30.52
C VAL A 252 -2.18 -18.55 30.57
N ILE A 253 -3.04 -18.14 29.64
CA ILE A 253 -4.44 -18.64 29.56
C ILE A 253 -4.45 -20.16 29.34
N LEU A 254 -3.61 -20.64 28.43
CA LEU A 254 -3.46 -22.06 28.13
C LEU A 254 -2.96 -22.86 29.34
N ALA A 255 -1.97 -22.34 30.07
CA ALA A 255 -1.48 -22.96 31.29
C ALA A 255 -2.60 -23.10 32.33
N ILE A 256 -3.38 -22.04 32.55
CA ILE A 256 -4.54 -22.07 33.45
C ILE A 256 -5.55 -23.13 32.99
N ALA A 257 -5.95 -23.12 31.72
CA ALA A 257 -6.90 -24.08 31.16
C ALA A 257 -6.41 -25.53 31.30
N HIS A 258 -5.11 -25.76 31.07
CA HIS A 258 -4.48 -27.06 31.19
C HIS A 258 -4.46 -27.56 32.66
N PHE A 259 -4.00 -26.73 33.61
CA PHE A 259 -3.93 -27.12 35.02
C PHE A 259 -5.32 -27.33 35.65
N MET A 260 -6.33 -26.60 35.19
CA MET A 260 -7.69 -26.74 35.68
C MET A 260 -8.46 -27.91 35.05
N SER A 261 -7.94 -28.53 33.99
CA SER A 261 -8.60 -29.63 33.29
C SER A 261 -7.99 -30.98 33.68
N PRO A 262 -8.70 -31.80 34.47
CA PRO A 262 -8.24 -33.14 34.85
C PRO A 262 -8.04 -34.06 33.62
N ARG A 263 -8.76 -33.76 32.53
CA ARG A 263 -8.74 -34.55 31.28
C ARG A 263 -7.56 -34.22 30.38
N SER A 264 -6.94 -33.06 30.56
CA SER A 264 -5.87 -32.58 29.67
C SER A 264 -4.47 -33.04 30.08
N GLY A 265 -4.34 -33.92 31.07
CA GLY A 265 -3.04 -34.40 31.57
C GLY A 265 -2.14 -34.95 30.47
N PHE A 266 -0.82 -34.75 30.61
CA PHE A 266 0.18 -35.12 29.60
C PHE A 266 0.19 -36.61 29.22
N THR A 267 -0.31 -37.49 30.09
CA THR A 267 -0.37 -38.94 29.87
C THR A 267 -1.66 -39.41 29.21
N HIS A 268 -2.66 -38.53 29.03
CA HIS A 268 -3.94 -38.92 28.45
C HIS A 268 -3.87 -38.95 26.92
N VAL A 269 -4.05 -40.13 26.35
CA VAL A 269 -4.25 -40.36 24.92
C VAL A 269 -5.75 -40.62 24.73
N SER A 270 -6.40 -39.93 23.79
CA SER A 270 -7.83 -40.21 23.51
C SER A 270 -7.90 -41.54 22.78
N HIS A 271 -8.44 -42.56 23.45
CA HIS A 271 -8.69 -43.84 22.80
C HIS A 271 -9.97 -43.76 21.96
N ASP A 272 -10.93 -42.93 22.38
CA ASP A 272 -12.15 -42.66 21.64
C ASP A 272 -12.35 -41.16 21.37
N PHE A 273 -13.00 -40.83 20.25
CA PHE A 273 -13.35 -39.45 19.89
C PHE A 273 -14.28 -38.80 20.92
N THR A 274 -15.07 -39.62 21.61
CA THR A 274 -16.00 -39.23 22.67
C THR A 274 -15.31 -38.85 23.99
N ASP A 275 -13.99 -39.08 24.13
CA ASP A 275 -13.22 -38.80 25.36
C ASP A 275 -13.12 -37.28 25.69
N GLY A 276 -13.85 -36.42 24.99
CA GLY A 276 -14.04 -35.02 25.35
C GLY A 276 -12.83 -34.12 25.08
N CYS A 277 -11.71 -34.65 24.58
CA CYS A 277 -10.56 -33.82 24.21
C CYS A 277 -10.88 -32.87 23.03
N TYR A 278 -11.88 -33.20 22.20
CA TYR A 278 -12.33 -32.39 21.06
C TYR A 278 -13.26 -31.25 21.46
N VAL A 279 -14.15 -31.50 22.41
CA VAL A 279 -15.20 -30.56 22.83
C VAL A 279 -15.14 -30.45 24.34
N GLY A 280 -14.50 -29.38 24.79
CA GLY A 280 -14.27 -29.10 26.21
C GLY A 280 -14.25 -27.62 26.48
N TRP A 281 -14.58 -27.23 27.71
CA TRP A 281 -14.57 -25.83 28.15
C TRP A 281 -13.15 -25.24 28.06
N GLU A 282 -12.12 -26.09 28.05
CA GLU A 282 -10.72 -25.74 27.88
C GLU A 282 -10.45 -25.07 26.54
N ARG A 283 -11.29 -25.28 25.51
CA ARG A 283 -11.17 -24.62 24.20
C ARG A 283 -11.96 -23.32 24.08
N LEU A 284 -12.83 -23.02 25.05
CA LEU A 284 -13.69 -21.85 25.01
C LEU A 284 -12.89 -20.54 24.90
N PRO A 285 -11.81 -20.30 25.67
CA PRO A 285 -10.98 -19.09 25.51
C PRO A 285 -10.40 -18.94 24.11
N LEU A 286 -9.91 -20.02 23.48
CA LEU A 286 -9.42 -20.00 22.11
C LEU A 286 -10.51 -19.55 21.12
N TYR A 287 -11.72 -20.11 21.22
CA TYR A 287 -12.83 -19.75 20.35
C TYR A 287 -13.30 -18.31 20.59
N ILE A 288 -13.34 -17.84 21.85
CA ILE A 288 -13.71 -16.45 22.16
C ILE A 288 -12.69 -15.48 21.56
N ILE A 289 -11.40 -15.70 21.80
CA ILE A 289 -10.34 -14.80 21.31
C ILE A 289 -10.29 -14.80 19.79
N SER A 290 -10.31 -15.98 19.17
CA SER A 290 -10.34 -16.10 17.70
C SER A 290 -11.62 -15.50 17.13
N GLY A 291 -12.75 -15.70 17.79
CA GLY A 291 -14.05 -15.13 17.43
C GLY A 291 -14.03 -13.61 17.44
N ILE A 292 -13.45 -12.97 18.45
CA ILE A 292 -13.28 -11.50 18.50
C ILE A 292 -12.41 -11.02 17.34
N ILE A 293 -11.29 -11.69 17.07
CA ILE A 293 -10.41 -11.33 15.96
C ILE A 293 -11.16 -11.41 14.62
N ILE A 294 -11.90 -12.49 14.40
CA ILE A 294 -12.55 -12.82 13.12
C ILE A 294 -13.85 -12.02 12.92
N ALA A 295 -14.65 -11.83 13.96
CA ALA A 295 -15.97 -11.21 13.87
C ALA A 295 -15.95 -9.69 14.09
N VAL A 296 -14.92 -9.15 14.77
CA VAL A 296 -14.84 -7.72 15.10
C VAL A 296 -13.64 -7.07 14.41
N VAL A 297 -12.44 -7.56 14.68
CA VAL A 297 -11.21 -6.89 14.23
C VAL A 297 -11.03 -6.98 12.72
N MET A 298 -11.19 -8.17 12.12
CA MET A 298 -11.03 -8.35 10.67
C MET A 298 -12.05 -7.56 9.84
N PRO A 299 -13.37 -7.57 10.14
CA PRO A 299 -14.34 -6.75 9.41
C PRO A 299 -14.04 -5.26 9.50
N TRP A 300 -13.62 -4.77 10.67
CA TRP A 300 -13.20 -3.38 10.84
C TRP A 300 -11.97 -3.03 9.99
N LEU A 301 -10.96 -3.90 9.95
CA LEU A 301 -9.78 -3.73 9.10
C LEU A 301 -10.12 -3.82 7.61
N LEU A 302 -11.01 -4.72 7.20
CA LEU A 302 -11.48 -4.84 5.81
C LEU A 302 -12.22 -3.59 5.36
N TRP A 303 -13.06 -3.01 6.23
CA TRP A 303 -13.72 -1.74 5.98
C TRP A 303 -12.71 -0.60 5.78
N MET A 304 -11.68 -0.52 6.62
CA MET A 304 -10.61 0.47 6.43
C MET A 304 -9.79 0.23 5.16
N LEU A 305 -9.43 -1.03 4.86
CA LEU A 305 -8.70 -1.43 3.66
C LEU A 305 -9.45 -1.11 2.36
N HIS A 306 -10.77 -1.01 2.38
CA HIS A 306 -11.56 -0.68 1.19
C HIS A 306 -11.11 0.64 0.53
N THR A 307 -10.65 1.59 1.34
CA THR A 307 -10.19 2.91 0.88
C THR A 307 -8.77 2.90 0.30
N VAL A 308 -7.98 1.87 0.60
CA VAL A 308 -6.59 1.77 0.15
C VAL A 308 -6.53 1.43 -1.34
N ARG A 309 -5.73 2.19 -2.09
CA ARG A 309 -5.46 1.93 -3.51
C ARG A 309 -3.97 1.71 -3.69
N ASP A 310 -3.60 0.46 -3.94
CA ASP A 310 -2.22 0.04 -4.12
C ASP A 310 -1.98 -0.50 -5.52
N THR A 311 -0.81 -0.20 -6.09
CA THR A 311 -0.41 -0.70 -7.43
C THR A 311 0.10 -2.14 -7.40
N TYR A 312 0.60 -2.60 -6.25
CA TYR A 312 1.27 -3.89 -6.12
C TYR A 312 0.35 -5.08 -5.81
N GLY A 313 -0.96 -4.84 -5.62
CA GLY A 313 -1.96 -5.86 -5.29
C GLY A 313 -1.87 -6.43 -3.87
N ILE A 314 -1.08 -5.84 -2.98
CA ILE A 314 -0.95 -6.18 -1.56
C ILE A 314 -2.31 -6.10 -0.85
N ARG A 315 -3.16 -5.13 -1.19
CA ARG A 315 -4.52 -5.03 -0.62
C ARG A 315 -5.33 -6.27 -0.95
N GLN A 316 -5.36 -6.68 -2.22
CA GLN A 316 -6.14 -7.83 -2.66
C GLN A 316 -5.65 -9.11 -1.99
N GLU A 317 -4.34 -9.27 -1.85
CA GLU A 317 -3.73 -10.37 -1.10
C GLU A 317 -4.22 -10.40 0.35
N ILE A 318 -4.14 -9.28 1.07
CA ILE A 318 -4.54 -9.23 2.49
C ILE A 318 -6.04 -9.49 2.64
N ILE A 319 -6.88 -8.91 1.77
CA ILE A 319 -8.34 -9.15 1.79
C ILE A 319 -8.64 -10.63 1.55
N ALA A 320 -8.03 -11.25 0.53
CA ALA A 320 -8.24 -12.67 0.22
C ALA A 320 -7.80 -13.58 1.37
N ASN A 321 -6.70 -13.25 2.05
CA ASN A 321 -6.23 -13.98 3.23
C ASN A 321 -7.19 -13.84 4.43
N MET A 322 -7.69 -12.62 4.69
CA MET A 322 -8.62 -12.37 5.78
C MET A 322 -9.95 -13.09 5.54
N LEU A 323 -10.51 -12.95 4.33
CA LEU A 323 -11.74 -13.66 3.96
C LEU A 323 -11.56 -15.18 3.99
N GLY A 324 -10.43 -15.69 3.47
CA GLY A 324 -10.11 -17.12 3.50
C GLY A 324 -10.06 -17.67 4.93
N LEU A 325 -9.42 -16.95 5.85
CA LEU A 325 -9.36 -17.32 7.27
C LEU A 325 -10.73 -17.21 7.96
N MET A 326 -11.48 -16.13 7.70
CA MET A 326 -12.83 -15.96 8.26
C MET A 326 -13.75 -17.11 7.84
N VAL A 327 -13.81 -17.41 6.54
CA VAL A 327 -14.61 -18.52 6.00
C VAL A 327 -14.12 -19.86 6.55
N GLY A 328 -12.81 -20.10 6.54
CA GLY A 328 -12.21 -21.34 7.04
C GLY A 328 -12.57 -21.61 8.51
N MET A 329 -12.50 -20.57 9.35
CA MET A 329 -12.83 -20.68 10.78
C MET A 329 -14.34 -20.83 11.03
N VAL A 330 -15.19 -20.13 10.28
CA VAL A 330 -16.65 -20.32 10.38
C VAL A 330 -17.03 -21.74 9.97
N VAL A 331 -16.52 -22.23 8.84
CA VAL A 331 -16.76 -23.60 8.37
C VAL A 331 -16.23 -24.61 9.37
N HIS A 332 -15.03 -24.41 9.92
CA HIS A 332 -14.47 -25.28 10.95
C HIS A 332 -15.37 -25.36 12.19
N VAL A 333 -15.81 -24.22 12.72
CA VAL A 333 -16.68 -24.16 13.89
C VAL A 333 -18.01 -24.86 13.59
N LEU A 334 -18.65 -24.54 12.45
CA LEU A 334 -19.91 -25.17 12.05
C LEU A 334 -19.75 -26.70 11.95
N LEU A 335 -18.76 -27.18 11.21
CA LEU A 335 -18.51 -28.62 11.03
C LEU A 335 -18.20 -29.32 12.35
N THR A 336 -17.45 -28.65 13.25
CA THR A 336 -17.12 -29.19 14.58
C THR A 336 -18.38 -29.38 15.42
N PHE A 337 -19.35 -28.45 15.35
CA PHE A 337 -20.59 -28.55 16.12
C PHE A 337 -21.69 -29.38 15.43
N THR A 338 -21.66 -29.55 14.11
CA THR A 338 -22.72 -30.28 13.38
C THR A 338 -22.38 -31.75 13.11
N PHE A 339 -21.12 -32.10 12.92
CA PHE A 339 -20.72 -33.44 12.42
C PHE A 339 -19.77 -34.19 13.36
N SER A 340 -19.77 -33.88 14.66
CA SER A 340 -18.84 -34.43 15.63
C SER A 340 -18.88 -35.95 15.80
N GLU A 341 -19.91 -36.65 15.31
CA GLU A 341 -20.03 -38.10 15.52
C GLU A 341 -19.65 -38.96 14.30
N ASN A 342 -19.62 -38.40 13.08
CA ASN A 342 -19.51 -39.20 11.85
C ASN A 342 -18.42 -38.74 10.88
N PHE A 343 -17.88 -37.53 11.01
CA PHE A 343 -17.00 -36.93 10.01
C PHE A 343 -15.83 -36.17 10.62
N ASP A 344 -15.04 -36.86 11.44
CA ASP A 344 -13.89 -36.29 12.16
C ASP A 344 -12.86 -35.61 11.24
N PHE A 345 -12.78 -36.04 9.99
CA PHE A 345 -11.84 -35.49 9.01
C PHE A 345 -12.27 -34.13 8.43
N LEU A 346 -13.56 -33.82 8.39
CA LEU A 346 -14.08 -32.65 7.65
C LEU A 346 -13.72 -31.31 8.30
N PRO A 347 -13.93 -31.10 9.62
CA PRO A 347 -13.64 -29.83 10.27
C PRO A 347 -12.17 -29.41 10.20
N GLU A 348 -11.24 -30.37 10.31
CA GLU A 348 -9.81 -30.09 10.35
C GLU A 348 -9.24 -29.80 8.97
N ASN A 349 -9.67 -30.58 7.97
CA ASN A 349 -9.32 -30.35 6.58
C ASN A 349 -9.83 -28.97 6.10
N ALA A 350 -10.96 -28.47 6.62
CA ALA A 350 -11.45 -27.13 6.29
C ALA A 350 -10.47 -26.02 6.68
N LEU A 351 -9.89 -26.09 7.89
CA LEU A 351 -8.84 -25.14 8.31
C LEU A 351 -7.58 -25.30 7.48
N ALA A 352 -7.16 -26.54 7.24
CA ALA A 352 -5.94 -26.78 6.50
C ALA A 352 -6.03 -26.31 5.03
N ILE A 353 -7.20 -26.48 4.40
CA ILE A 353 -7.49 -25.92 3.06
C ILE A 353 -7.46 -24.39 3.11
N SER A 354 -8.05 -23.76 4.13
CA SER A 354 -7.99 -22.30 4.33
C SER A 354 -6.56 -21.79 4.48
N LEU A 355 -5.69 -22.53 5.20
CA LEU A 355 -4.28 -22.18 5.35
C LEU A 355 -3.49 -22.33 4.04
N ALA A 356 -3.76 -23.38 3.26
CA ALA A 356 -3.17 -23.55 1.94
C ALA A 356 -3.62 -22.42 0.98
N TRP A 357 -4.90 -22.07 1.00
CA TRP A 357 -5.43 -20.90 0.29
C TRP A 357 -4.67 -19.63 0.68
N ASN A 358 -4.52 -19.37 1.98
CA ASN A 358 -3.80 -18.20 2.45
C ASN A 358 -2.35 -18.20 1.98
N GLN A 359 -1.66 -19.35 1.99
CA GLN A 359 -0.29 -19.45 1.48
C GLN A 359 -0.20 -19.10 -0.03
N ILE A 360 -1.18 -19.53 -0.83
CA ILE A 360 -1.27 -19.19 -2.26
C ILE A 360 -1.37 -17.67 -2.44
N PHE A 361 -2.22 -16.96 -1.70
CA PHE A 361 -2.35 -15.51 -1.82
C PHE A 361 -1.21 -14.73 -1.18
N CYS A 362 -0.69 -15.21 -0.05
CA CYS A 362 0.35 -14.56 0.73
C CYS A 362 1.73 -14.62 0.04
N VAL A 363 2.04 -15.73 -0.64
CA VAL A 363 3.36 -16.02 -1.21
C VAL A 363 3.27 -16.31 -2.71
N GLY A 364 2.31 -17.12 -3.14
CA GLY A 364 2.14 -17.52 -4.54
C GLY A 364 1.75 -16.36 -5.47
N MET A 365 0.77 -15.54 -5.10
CA MET A 365 0.31 -14.40 -5.90
C MET A 365 1.41 -13.34 -6.11
N PRO A 366 2.19 -12.92 -5.10
CA PRO A 366 3.37 -12.06 -5.31
C PRO A 366 4.36 -12.64 -6.32
N LEU A 367 4.67 -13.93 -6.23
CA LEU A 367 5.59 -14.61 -7.15
C LEU A 367 5.03 -14.71 -8.57
N TRP A 368 3.73 -14.92 -8.69
CA TRP A 368 3.03 -14.91 -9.96
C TRP A 368 3.07 -13.53 -10.61
N ASN A 369 2.82 -12.47 -9.84
CA ASN A 369 2.87 -11.08 -10.32
C ASN A 369 4.28 -10.72 -10.83
N VAL A 370 5.33 -11.11 -10.09
CA VAL A 370 6.73 -10.99 -10.55
C VAL A 370 6.94 -11.69 -11.89
N ARG A 371 6.45 -12.93 -12.03
CA ARG A 371 6.61 -13.70 -13.28
C ARG A 371 5.86 -13.02 -14.42
N ARG A 372 4.65 -12.53 -14.15
CA ARG A 372 3.84 -11.79 -15.12
C ARG A 372 4.56 -10.51 -15.55
N GLU A 373 5.00 -9.67 -14.63
CA GLU A 373 5.76 -8.44 -14.91
C GLU A 373 7.00 -8.73 -15.78
N ASN A 374 7.80 -9.75 -15.43
CA ASN A 374 8.95 -10.15 -16.23
C ASN A 374 8.59 -10.63 -17.64
N ASN A 375 7.50 -11.39 -17.78
CA ASN A 375 7.03 -11.85 -19.08
C ASN A 375 6.51 -10.70 -19.94
N TRP A 376 5.83 -9.73 -19.32
CA TRP A 376 5.36 -8.52 -19.97
C TRP A 376 6.52 -7.65 -20.42
N ALA A 377 7.51 -7.41 -19.56
CA ALA A 377 8.74 -6.70 -19.92
C ALA A 377 9.48 -7.37 -21.08
N ARG A 378 9.58 -8.71 -21.08
CA ARG A 378 10.19 -9.47 -22.21
C ARG A 378 9.43 -9.31 -23.52
N ARG A 379 8.09 -9.24 -23.47
CA ARG A 379 7.24 -9.03 -24.65
C ARG A 379 7.24 -7.57 -25.11
N ALA A 380 7.45 -6.63 -24.20
CA ALA A 380 7.53 -5.20 -24.52
C ALA A 380 8.88 -4.82 -25.16
N LYS A 381 9.97 -5.53 -24.86
CA LYS A 381 11.33 -5.22 -25.37
C LYS A 381 11.45 -4.99 -26.89
N PRO A 382 10.83 -5.79 -27.78
CA PRO A 382 10.95 -5.56 -29.23
C PRO A 382 10.33 -4.24 -29.68
N GLN A 383 9.33 -3.74 -28.96
CA GLN A 383 8.65 -2.48 -29.23
C GLN A 383 9.26 -1.32 -28.43
N GLY A 384 9.85 -1.63 -27.27
CA GLY A 384 10.58 -0.73 -26.40
C GLY A 384 11.82 -0.14 -27.06
N GLN A 385 12.60 -0.89 -27.84
CA GLN A 385 13.80 -0.33 -28.50
C GLN A 385 13.51 0.87 -29.43
N ALA A 386 12.34 0.89 -30.08
CA ALA A 386 11.93 2.04 -30.90
C ALA A 386 11.48 3.23 -30.03
N ASN A 387 10.80 2.95 -28.92
CA ASN A 387 10.32 3.97 -27.97
C ASN A 387 11.44 4.49 -27.07
N ASP A 388 12.45 3.70 -26.74
CA ASP A 388 13.59 4.07 -25.89
C ASP A 388 14.44 5.13 -26.59
N ALA A 389 14.61 5.04 -27.91
CA ALA A 389 15.23 6.12 -28.69
C ALA A 389 14.41 7.42 -28.61
N GLN A 390 13.08 7.32 -28.58
CA GLN A 390 12.20 8.48 -28.43
C GLN A 390 12.15 9.00 -26.98
N LEU A 391 12.30 8.13 -25.98
CA LEU A 391 12.37 8.48 -24.56
C LEU A 391 13.73 9.08 -24.19
N GLN A 392 14.82 8.61 -24.77
CA GLN A 392 16.15 9.22 -24.61
C GLN A 392 16.14 10.68 -25.08
N GLY A 393 15.43 11.00 -26.17
CA GLY A 393 15.20 12.39 -26.59
C GLY A 393 14.31 13.22 -25.64
N ARG A 394 13.48 12.54 -24.83
CA ARG A 394 12.57 13.17 -23.84
C ARG A 394 13.16 13.28 -22.44
N ASN A 395 14.27 12.60 -22.13
CA ASN A 395 14.97 12.74 -20.84
C ASN A 395 15.92 13.95 -20.82
N THR A 396 15.53 15.04 -21.48
CA THR A 396 16.29 16.28 -21.47
C THR A 396 15.95 17.10 -20.22
N ARG A 397 16.93 17.86 -19.72
CA ARG A 397 16.72 18.84 -18.64
C ARG A 397 15.51 19.75 -18.88
N SER A 398 15.27 20.15 -20.13
CA SER A 398 14.12 20.97 -20.52
C SER A 398 12.79 20.24 -20.35
N ALA A 399 12.71 18.96 -20.72
CA ALA A 399 11.50 18.16 -20.53
C ALA A 399 11.21 17.92 -19.04
N PHE A 400 12.24 17.69 -18.22
CA PHE A 400 12.08 17.61 -16.77
C PHE A 400 11.56 18.93 -16.16
N ARG A 401 12.13 20.07 -16.56
CA ARG A 401 11.64 21.40 -16.16
C ARG A 401 10.20 21.61 -16.61
N ALA A 402 9.88 21.28 -17.86
CA ALA A 402 8.52 21.38 -18.39
C ALA A 402 7.52 20.53 -17.58
N PHE A 403 7.90 19.30 -17.22
CA PHE A 403 7.12 18.43 -16.35
C PHE A 403 6.90 19.02 -14.96
N LEU A 404 7.95 19.58 -14.33
CA LEU A 404 7.83 20.21 -13.01
C LEU A 404 6.96 21.47 -13.02
N ASN A 405 6.95 22.19 -14.13
CA ASN A 405 6.15 23.40 -14.30
C ASN A 405 4.69 23.08 -14.67
N ASP A 406 4.40 21.90 -15.24
CA ASP A 406 3.04 21.44 -15.51
C ASP A 406 2.34 20.89 -14.26
N SER A 407 1.44 21.69 -13.70
CA SER A 407 0.60 21.34 -12.55
C SER A 407 -0.24 20.08 -12.78
N GLU A 408 -0.72 19.84 -14.01
CA GLU A 408 -1.58 18.69 -14.28
C GLU A 408 -0.80 17.38 -14.30
N SER A 409 0.33 17.35 -15.03
CA SER A 409 1.23 16.19 -15.03
C SER A 409 1.75 15.88 -13.64
N PHE A 410 2.09 16.90 -12.85
CA PHE A 410 2.50 16.69 -11.46
C PHE A 410 1.38 16.14 -10.58
N LYS A 411 0.12 16.55 -10.77
CA LYS A 411 -1.04 15.96 -10.05
C LYS A 411 -1.19 14.48 -10.36
N LYS A 412 -0.99 14.07 -11.63
CA LYS A 412 -1.00 12.66 -12.06
C LYS A 412 0.15 11.88 -11.42
N PHE A 413 1.36 12.43 -11.46
CA PHE A 413 2.52 11.86 -10.79
C PHE A 413 2.33 11.72 -9.28
N ASN A 414 1.73 12.72 -8.63
CA ASN A 414 1.44 12.67 -7.20
C ASN A 414 0.48 11.52 -6.86
N ALA A 415 -0.61 11.37 -7.64
CA ALA A 415 -1.52 10.25 -7.48
C ALA A 415 -0.83 8.90 -7.72
N PHE A 416 0.06 8.81 -8.70
CA PHE A 416 0.85 7.61 -9.00
C PHE A 416 1.78 7.25 -7.83
N ALA A 417 2.55 8.22 -7.33
CA ALA A 417 3.48 8.02 -6.22
C ALA A 417 2.79 7.60 -4.91
N VAL A 418 1.60 8.14 -4.62
CA VAL A 418 0.81 7.69 -3.45
C VAL A 418 0.45 6.21 -3.59
N ARG A 419 -0.02 5.78 -4.77
CA ARG A 419 -0.40 4.38 -5.01
C ARG A 419 0.81 3.44 -4.94
N GLY A 420 1.98 3.93 -5.32
CA GLY A 420 3.27 3.23 -5.22
C GLY A 420 3.96 3.31 -3.86
N PHE A 421 3.31 3.89 -2.84
CA PHE A 421 3.92 4.13 -1.52
C PHE A 421 5.23 4.93 -1.57
N SER A 422 5.37 5.80 -2.57
CA SER A 422 6.56 6.61 -2.86
C SER A 422 6.26 8.11 -2.77
N ALA A 423 5.41 8.52 -1.83
CA ALA A 423 5.11 9.94 -1.58
C ALA A 423 6.35 10.78 -1.22
N GLU A 424 7.46 10.15 -0.85
CA GLU A 424 8.75 10.83 -0.70
C GLU A 424 9.25 11.40 -2.03
N ASN A 425 8.97 10.73 -3.16
CA ASN A 425 9.29 11.24 -4.48
C ASN A 425 8.51 12.52 -4.77
N THR A 426 7.23 12.62 -4.40
CA THR A 426 6.46 13.84 -4.68
C THR A 426 6.97 15.03 -3.88
N MET A 427 7.39 14.79 -2.64
CA MET A 427 8.05 15.82 -1.83
C MET A 427 9.40 16.23 -2.41
N PHE A 428 10.19 15.28 -2.93
CA PHE A 428 11.46 15.56 -3.59
C PHE A 428 11.26 16.43 -4.85
N TYR A 429 10.36 16.02 -5.75
CA TYR A 429 10.12 16.78 -6.98
C TYR A 429 9.49 18.16 -6.69
N ASP A 430 8.65 18.28 -5.65
CA ASP A 430 8.16 19.59 -5.19
C ASP A 430 9.28 20.48 -4.62
N ALA A 431 10.29 19.89 -3.97
CA ALA A 431 11.48 20.64 -3.55
C ALA A 431 12.29 21.11 -4.76
N CYS A 432 12.54 20.25 -5.76
CA CYS A 432 13.21 20.63 -7.01
C CYS A 432 12.49 21.76 -7.72
N ARG A 433 11.16 21.69 -7.83
CA ARG A 433 10.33 22.72 -8.45
C ARG A 433 10.51 24.09 -7.79
N ARG A 434 10.60 24.13 -6.46
CA ARG A 434 10.83 25.38 -5.71
C ARG A 434 12.22 25.95 -5.95
N ILE A 435 13.24 25.10 -5.96
CA ILE A 435 14.62 25.53 -6.25
C ILE A 435 14.68 26.13 -7.66
N LEU A 436 14.05 25.49 -8.65
CA LEU A 436 14.01 26.02 -10.01
C LEU A 436 13.33 27.39 -10.10
N LYS A 437 12.19 27.58 -9.42
CA LYS A 437 11.52 28.89 -9.37
C LYS A 437 12.42 30.00 -8.81
N ILE A 438 13.21 29.68 -7.79
CA ILE A 438 14.16 30.65 -7.19
C ILE A 438 15.27 30.97 -8.20
N MET A 439 15.84 29.94 -8.84
CA MET A 439 16.89 30.13 -9.84
C MET A 439 16.39 30.94 -11.05
N ASP A 440 15.16 30.68 -11.51
CA ASP A 440 14.58 31.42 -12.64
C ASP A 440 14.35 32.90 -12.25
N ALA A 441 13.93 33.18 -11.00
CA ALA A 441 13.79 34.55 -10.49
C ALA A 441 15.13 35.31 -10.37
N GLU A 442 16.23 34.64 -10.01
CA GLU A 442 17.57 35.25 -9.98
C GLU A 442 18.09 35.60 -11.38
N VAL A 443 17.81 34.75 -12.37
CA VAL A 443 18.27 34.96 -13.76
C VAL A 443 17.57 36.15 -14.41
N ASP A 444 16.32 36.42 -14.06
CA ASP A 444 15.53 37.54 -14.59
C ASP A 444 15.94 38.91 -14.01
N GLY A 445 17.03 38.97 -13.23
CA GLY A 445 17.61 40.23 -12.76
C GLY A 445 16.85 40.88 -11.60
N ALA A 446 16.01 40.12 -10.89
CA ALA A 446 15.50 40.55 -9.60
C ALA A 446 16.70 40.78 -8.65
N ASP A 447 16.78 41.96 -8.04
CA ASP A 447 17.91 42.34 -7.20
C ASP A 447 18.11 41.28 -6.09
N PRO A 448 19.23 40.52 -6.10
CA PRO A 448 19.45 39.42 -5.16
C PRO A 448 19.54 39.90 -3.70
N ALA A 449 19.60 41.22 -3.48
CA ALA A 449 19.57 41.83 -2.14
C ALA A 449 18.19 41.82 -1.47
N GLU A 450 17.08 41.64 -2.20
CA GLU A 450 15.72 41.78 -1.64
C GLU A 450 15.01 40.46 -1.31
N VAL A 451 15.51 39.30 -1.74
CA VAL A 451 14.93 38.01 -1.36
C VAL A 451 15.84 37.35 -0.33
N PRO A 452 15.53 37.41 0.99
CA PRO A 452 16.37 36.78 1.98
C PRO A 452 16.18 35.28 1.85
N MET A 453 17.08 34.63 1.12
CA MET A 453 17.17 33.17 0.98
C MET A 453 17.16 32.47 2.35
N HIS A 454 17.68 33.14 3.37
CA HIS A 454 17.61 32.73 4.78
C HIS A 454 16.17 32.62 5.32
N GLU A 455 15.27 33.54 4.97
CA GLU A 455 13.88 33.57 5.45
C GLU A 455 13.03 32.48 4.77
N MET A 456 13.26 32.19 3.48
CA MET A 456 12.61 31.07 2.78
C MET A 456 13.05 29.69 3.28
N LEU A 457 14.33 29.53 3.63
CA LEU A 457 14.83 28.29 4.25
C LEU A 457 14.25 28.05 5.65
N HIS A 458 13.83 29.12 6.33
CA HIS A 458 13.03 29.04 7.55
C HIS A 458 11.55 28.66 7.31
N GLN A 459 11.00 28.94 6.12
CA GLN A 459 9.62 28.60 5.74
C GLN A 459 9.48 27.18 5.15
N MET A 460 10.57 26.54 4.71
CA MET A 460 10.52 25.10 4.42
C MET A 460 10.11 24.36 5.71
N PRO A 461 9.13 23.44 5.65
CA PRO A 461 8.73 22.66 6.82
C PRO A 461 9.97 22.02 7.45
N PRO A 462 10.02 21.87 8.78
CA PRO A 462 11.26 21.57 9.46
C PRO A 462 11.85 20.24 8.98
N ILE A 463 12.87 20.34 8.13
CA ILE A 463 13.96 19.35 8.07
C ILE A 463 14.63 19.23 9.45
N LYS A 464 14.33 20.13 10.40
CA LYS A 464 14.73 20.05 11.82
C LYS A 464 14.41 18.70 12.48
N SER A 465 13.40 17.93 12.03
CA SER A 465 13.18 16.56 12.57
C SER A 465 14.17 15.53 12.04
N PHE A 466 14.83 15.79 10.91
CA PHE A 466 15.89 14.95 10.34
C PHE A 466 17.30 15.46 10.67
N VAL A 467 17.43 16.74 11.04
CA VAL A 467 18.70 17.41 11.29
C VAL A 467 18.57 18.22 12.58
N SER A 468 18.69 17.56 13.74
CA SER A 468 18.83 18.24 15.03
C SER A 468 20.28 18.75 15.15
N VAL A 469 20.56 19.95 14.64
CA VAL A 469 21.90 20.56 14.71
C VAL A 469 21.82 21.88 15.47
N ALA A 470 22.82 22.13 16.32
CA ALA A 470 22.94 23.31 17.16
C ALA A 470 22.92 24.63 16.35
N PRO A 471 22.37 25.73 16.92
CA PRO A 471 22.07 26.98 16.20
C PRO A 471 23.29 27.62 15.50
N ASN A 472 24.49 27.53 16.05
CA ASN A 472 25.71 28.07 15.41
C ASN A 472 26.24 27.26 14.21
N ARG A 473 25.60 26.15 13.84
CA ARG A 473 25.93 25.37 12.64
C ARG A 473 24.89 25.48 11.53
N GLN A 474 23.82 26.23 11.75
CA GLN A 474 22.64 26.18 10.90
C GLN A 474 22.92 26.73 9.49
N ASP A 475 23.65 27.83 9.35
CA ASP A 475 24.02 28.43 8.06
C ASP A 475 24.87 27.50 7.19
N ARG A 476 25.89 26.85 7.79
CA ARG A 476 26.70 25.86 7.06
C ARG A 476 25.89 24.63 6.65
N THR A 477 24.88 24.26 7.43
CA THR A 477 24.07 23.05 7.15
C THR A 477 23.12 23.30 6.00
N VAL A 478 22.54 24.50 5.92
CA VAL A 478 21.67 24.96 4.83
C VAL A 478 22.41 25.02 3.51
N GLU A 479 23.57 25.68 3.47
CA GLU A 479 24.47 25.74 2.33
C GLU A 479 24.84 24.32 1.84
N VAL A 480 25.17 23.41 2.76
CA VAL A 480 25.55 22.03 2.44
C VAL A 480 24.37 21.23 1.90
N VAL A 481 23.17 21.37 2.49
CA VAL A 481 21.94 20.71 2.02
C VAL A 481 21.54 21.23 0.65
N TYR A 482 21.62 22.54 0.43
CA TYR A 482 21.37 23.15 -0.88
C TYR A 482 22.36 22.64 -1.91
N ARG A 483 23.67 22.65 -1.60
CA ARG A 483 24.70 22.12 -2.49
C ARG A 483 24.53 20.61 -2.73
N HIS A 484 24.03 19.85 -1.76
CA HIS A 484 23.67 18.44 -1.94
C HIS A 484 22.41 18.26 -2.79
N LEU A 485 21.41 19.14 -2.66
CA LEU A 485 20.20 19.12 -3.48
C LEU A 485 20.50 19.53 -4.92
N LEU A 486 21.35 20.53 -5.13
CA LEU A 486 21.86 20.91 -6.45
C LEU A 486 22.72 19.78 -7.03
N ARG A 487 23.61 19.18 -6.25
CA ARG A 487 24.39 18.03 -6.71
C ARG A 487 23.51 16.83 -7.03
N LEU A 488 22.49 16.55 -6.22
CA LEU A 488 21.50 15.51 -6.50
C LEU A 488 20.71 15.86 -7.75
N HIS A 489 20.23 17.09 -7.88
CA HIS A 489 19.59 17.60 -9.10
C HIS A 489 20.48 17.42 -10.31
N ASP A 490 21.77 17.74 -10.23
CA ASP A 490 22.72 17.60 -11.32
C ASP A 490 23.08 16.15 -11.62
N ILE A 491 23.13 15.28 -10.61
CA ILE A 491 23.30 13.83 -10.78
C ILE A 491 22.05 13.23 -11.42
N PHE A 492 20.87 13.61 -10.95
CA PHE A 492 19.59 13.17 -11.51
C PHE A 492 19.37 13.74 -12.91
N LEU A 493 19.89 14.92 -13.22
CA LEU A 493 19.68 15.58 -14.52
C LEU A 493 20.94 15.66 -15.36
N ALA A 494 21.93 14.81 -15.08
CA ALA A 494 23.06 14.63 -15.98
C ALA A 494 22.52 14.05 -17.30
N ASN A 495 23.07 14.49 -18.44
CA ASN A 495 22.62 14.03 -19.75
C ASN A 495 22.73 12.50 -19.94
N ASP A 496 23.51 11.84 -19.07
CA ASP A 496 23.75 10.39 -19.08
C ASP A 496 23.13 9.68 -17.86
N ALA A 497 22.30 10.37 -17.06
CA ALA A 497 21.62 9.75 -15.95
C ALA A 497 20.52 8.81 -16.48
N ASP A 498 20.62 7.51 -16.19
CA ASP A 498 19.57 6.53 -16.42
C ASP A 498 18.35 6.86 -15.54
N LEU A 499 17.57 7.84 -15.97
CA LEU A 499 16.28 8.17 -15.40
C LEU A 499 15.27 7.12 -15.90
N GLU A 500 15.33 5.90 -15.38
CA GLU A 500 14.21 4.96 -15.45
C GLU A 500 13.10 5.42 -14.48
N VAL A 501 12.57 6.62 -14.70
CA VAL A 501 11.26 6.98 -14.14
C VAL A 501 10.26 6.34 -15.10
N ASN A 502 9.73 5.17 -14.71
CA ASN A 502 8.63 4.47 -15.38
C ASN A 502 7.37 5.37 -15.45
N LEU A 503 7.39 6.39 -16.31
CA LEU A 503 6.27 7.27 -16.63
C LEU A 503 5.46 6.74 -17.82
N THR A 504 5.82 5.58 -18.37
CA THR A 504 5.26 5.06 -19.63
C THR A 504 4.01 4.20 -19.49
N ASP A 505 3.62 3.78 -18.28
CA ASP A 505 2.41 2.98 -18.07
C ASP A 505 1.43 3.66 -17.11
N SER A 506 0.68 4.64 -17.63
CA SER A 506 -0.56 5.13 -17.01
C SER A 506 -1.63 5.47 -18.02
#